data_AF-A0A1R3XZU0-F1
#
_entry.id   AF-A0A1R3XZU0-F1
#
_cell.length_a   1.000
_cell.length_b   1.000
_cell.length_c   1.000
_cell.angle_alpha   90.00
_cell.angle_beta   90.00
_cell.angle_gamma   90.00
#
_symmetry.space_group_name_H-M   'P 1'
#
loop_
_entity.id
_entity.type
_entity.pdbx_description
1 polymer ?
#
loop_
_entity_poly.entity_id
_entity_poly.type
_entity_poly.pdbx_seq_one_letter_code
_entity_poly.pdbx_strand_id
1 'polypeptide(L)'
;MRSADLTAHARIREAAIEQFGRHGFGVGLRAIAEAAGVSAALVIHHFGSKEGLRKACDDFVAEEIRSSKAAALKSNDPTTWLAQMAEIESYAPLMAYLVRSMQSGGELAKMLWQKMIDNAEEYLDEGVRAGTVKPSRDPRARARFLAITGGGGFLLYLQMHENPTDLRAALRDYAHDMVLPSLEVYTEGLLADRAMYEAFLAEAQQGEAHVG
;
A
#
# COMPACT_ATOMS: atom_id res chain seq x y z
N MET A 1 27.26 14.76 -13.35
CA MET A 1 26.17 15.48 -12.64
C MET A 1 24.88 14.69 -12.54
N ARG A 2 24.29 14.19 -13.64
CA ARG A 2 22.98 13.49 -13.64
C ARG A 2 22.84 12.31 -12.65
N SER A 3 23.88 11.51 -12.44
CA SER A 3 23.86 10.39 -11.48
C SER A 3 23.84 10.87 -10.01
N ALA A 4 24.70 11.84 -9.66
CA ALA A 4 24.72 12.44 -8.32
C ALA A 4 23.40 13.14 -7.97
N ASP A 5 22.78 13.78 -8.97
CA ASP A 5 21.49 14.45 -8.88
C ASP A 5 20.34 13.47 -8.61
N LEU A 6 20.33 12.32 -9.29
CA LEU A 6 19.37 11.23 -9.05
C LEU A 6 19.53 10.64 -7.65
N THR A 7 20.78 10.46 -7.18
CA THR A 7 21.02 9.99 -5.80
C THR A 7 20.60 11.01 -4.75
N ALA A 8 20.76 12.32 -4.99
CA ALA A 8 20.29 13.36 -4.07
C ALA A 8 18.75 13.39 -4.00
N HIS A 9 18.08 13.31 -5.16
CA HIS A 9 16.62 13.23 -5.23
C HIS A 9 16.08 12.03 -4.43
N ALA A 10 16.65 10.84 -4.62
CA ALA A 10 16.23 9.63 -3.90
C ALA A 10 16.45 9.76 -2.38
N ARG A 11 17.64 10.20 -1.95
CA ARG A 11 17.98 10.41 -0.53
C ARG A 11 17.05 11.40 0.16
N ILE A 12 16.70 12.51 -0.50
CA ILE A 12 15.79 13.52 0.07
C ILE A 12 14.40 12.92 0.26
N ARG A 13 13.90 12.16 -0.72
CA ARG A 13 12.60 11.49 -0.63
C ARG A 13 12.57 10.44 0.48
N GLU A 14 13.60 9.61 0.60
CA GLU A 14 13.70 8.59 1.65
C GLU A 14 13.74 9.23 3.05
N ALA A 15 14.57 10.26 3.23
CA ALA A 15 14.59 11.04 4.46
C ALA A 15 13.24 11.69 4.75
N ALA A 16 12.56 12.22 3.73
CA ALA A 16 11.23 12.81 3.88
C ALA A 16 10.18 11.77 4.32
N ILE A 17 10.16 10.58 3.73
CA ILE A 17 9.26 9.49 4.12
C ILE A 17 9.46 9.12 5.59
N GLU A 18 10.72 8.95 6.01
CA GLU A 18 11.04 8.64 7.40
C GLU A 18 10.63 9.77 8.35
N GLN A 19 10.99 11.01 8.04
CA GLN A 19 10.69 12.17 8.89
C GLN A 19 9.18 12.43 8.98
N PHE A 20 8.45 12.32 7.87
CA PHE A 20 7.00 12.45 7.86
C PHE A 20 6.32 11.30 8.61
N GLY A 21 6.78 10.06 8.46
CA GLY A 21 6.25 8.91 9.20
C GLY A 21 6.44 9.03 10.72
N ARG A 22 7.63 9.46 11.15
CA ARG A 22 7.97 9.62 12.58
C ARG A 22 7.32 10.84 13.22
N HIS A 23 7.40 11.99 12.56
CA HIS A 23 7.08 13.30 13.17
C HIS A 23 5.83 13.97 12.58
N GLY A 24 5.18 13.33 11.61
CA GLY A 24 4.03 13.89 10.89
C GLY A 24 4.41 14.96 9.87
N PHE A 25 3.41 15.43 9.11
CA PHE A 25 3.63 16.41 8.05
C PHE A 25 3.94 17.83 8.54
N GLY A 26 3.98 18.06 9.86
CA GLY A 26 4.41 19.33 10.45
C GLY A 26 5.92 19.60 10.26
N VAL A 27 6.74 18.56 10.08
CA VAL A 27 8.20 18.67 10.03
C VAL A 27 8.70 19.65 8.96
N GLY A 28 9.68 20.49 9.29
CA GLY A 28 10.19 21.53 8.39
C GLY A 28 11.15 20.99 7.33
N LEU A 29 11.24 21.65 6.17
CA LEU A 29 12.17 21.28 5.09
C LEU A 29 13.65 21.28 5.52
N ARG A 30 14.03 22.11 6.50
CA ARG A 30 15.40 22.12 7.05
C ARG A 30 15.75 20.82 7.77
N ALA A 31 14.83 20.30 8.59
CA ALA A 31 15.04 19.03 9.29
C ALA A 31 15.14 17.85 8.31
N ILE A 32 14.32 17.86 7.24
CA ILE A 32 14.41 16.85 6.17
C ILE A 32 15.74 16.97 5.42
N ALA A 33 16.18 18.19 5.09
CA ALA A 33 17.44 18.41 4.40
C ALA A 33 18.64 17.94 5.24
N GLU A 34 18.62 18.23 6.54
CA GLU A 34 19.63 17.77 7.50
C GLU A 34 19.67 16.24 7.56
N ALA A 35 18.51 15.58 7.71
CA ALA A 35 18.40 14.12 7.70
C ALA A 35 18.90 13.50 6.38
N ALA A 36 18.68 14.19 5.26
CA ALA A 36 19.16 13.76 3.94
C ALA A 36 20.64 14.09 3.67
N GLY A 37 21.31 14.84 4.56
CA GLY A 37 22.69 15.32 4.37
C GLY A 37 22.83 16.28 3.18
N VAL A 38 21.86 17.17 2.97
CA VAL A 38 21.85 18.17 1.90
C VAL A 38 21.43 19.56 2.41
N SER A 39 21.53 20.59 1.57
CA SER A 39 20.99 21.91 1.89
C SER A 39 19.48 21.99 1.65
N ALA A 40 18.77 22.81 2.41
CA ALA A 40 17.34 23.06 2.17
C ALA A 40 17.07 23.66 0.77
N ALA A 41 18.03 24.41 0.22
CA ALA A 41 17.96 24.92 -1.14
C ALA A 41 17.94 23.79 -2.18
N LEU A 42 18.70 22.70 -1.97
CA LEU A 42 18.70 21.54 -2.86
C LEU A 42 17.34 20.79 -2.81
N VAL A 43 16.70 20.74 -1.64
CA VAL A 43 15.33 20.18 -1.53
C VAL A 43 14.34 20.99 -2.35
N ILE A 44 14.37 22.32 -2.26
CA ILE A 44 13.52 23.19 -3.09
C ILE A 44 13.86 23.05 -4.58
N HIS A 45 15.14 22.92 -4.92
CA HIS A 45 15.56 22.71 -6.31
C HIS A 45 14.94 21.46 -6.93
N HIS A 46 14.92 20.34 -6.21
CA HIS A 46 14.38 19.07 -6.72
C HIS A 46 12.85 19.01 -6.70
N PHE A 47 12.22 19.53 -5.65
CA PHE A 47 10.80 19.26 -5.38
C PHE A 47 9.91 20.50 -5.49
N GLY A 48 10.48 21.69 -5.65
CA GLY A 48 9.79 22.97 -5.76
C GLY A 48 9.20 23.49 -4.45
N SER A 49 8.54 22.63 -3.67
CA SER A 49 7.91 22.99 -2.40
C SER A 49 7.84 21.78 -1.45
N LYS A 50 7.45 22.03 -0.19
CA LYS A 50 7.16 20.94 0.77
C LYS A 50 5.99 20.08 0.30
N GLU A 51 5.00 20.68 -0.36
CA GLU A 51 3.88 19.97 -0.95
C GLU A 51 4.32 19.11 -2.14
N GLY A 52 5.19 19.65 -3.01
CA GLY A 52 5.79 18.89 -4.11
C GLY A 52 6.63 17.71 -3.62
N LEU A 53 7.37 17.89 -2.53
CA LEU A 53 8.09 16.81 -1.85
C LEU A 53 7.12 15.75 -1.30
N ARG A 54 6.03 16.18 -0.64
CA ARG A 54 4.99 15.26 -0.15
C ARG A 54 4.38 14.46 -1.30
N LYS A 55 4.00 15.12 -2.40
CA LYS A 55 3.47 14.43 -3.59
C LYS A 55 4.46 13.40 -4.14
N ALA A 56 5.75 13.73 -4.21
CA ALA A 56 6.78 12.78 -4.64
C ALA A 56 6.93 11.59 -3.68
N CYS A 57 6.75 11.80 -2.37
CA CYS A 57 6.70 10.72 -1.39
C CYS A 57 5.45 9.85 -1.58
N ASP A 58 4.27 10.46 -1.73
CA ASP A 58 3.00 9.76 -2.00
C ASP A 58 3.12 8.89 -3.26
N ASP A 59 3.66 9.47 -4.34
CA ASP A 59 3.82 8.77 -5.61
C ASP A 59 4.75 7.56 -5.51
N PHE A 60 5.87 7.71 -4.79
CA PHE A 60 6.82 6.63 -4.56
C PHE A 60 6.26 5.55 -3.64
N VAL A 61 5.63 5.91 -2.53
CA VAL A 61 5.03 4.94 -1.58
C VAL A 61 3.98 4.09 -2.29
N ALA A 62 3.12 4.71 -3.11
CA ALA A 62 2.10 3.99 -3.88
C ALA A 62 2.74 3.02 -4.89
N GLU A 63 3.83 3.41 -5.54
CA GLU A 63 4.54 2.58 -6.52
C GLU A 63 5.30 1.42 -5.89
N GLU A 64 5.99 1.65 -4.77
CA GLU A 64 6.69 0.58 -4.04
C GLU A 64 5.72 -0.50 -3.57
N ILE A 65 4.55 -0.10 -3.06
CA ILE A 65 3.50 -1.04 -2.63
C ILE A 65 2.94 -1.81 -3.84
N ARG A 66 2.62 -1.12 -4.93
CA ARG A 66 2.12 -1.75 -6.16
C ARG A 66 3.12 -2.76 -6.70
N SER A 67 4.40 -2.37 -6.81
CA SER A 67 5.49 -3.21 -7.31
C SER A 67 5.70 -4.45 -6.44
N SER A 68 5.73 -4.29 -5.11
CA SER A 68 5.85 -5.40 -4.16
C SER A 68 4.67 -6.39 -4.28
N LYS A 69 3.43 -5.88 -4.31
CA LYS A 69 2.22 -6.71 -4.48
C LYS A 69 2.19 -7.41 -5.83
N ALA A 70 2.56 -6.72 -6.91
CA ALA A 70 2.66 -7.32 -8.23
C ALA A 70 3.70 -8.44 -8.29
N ALA A 71 4.87 -8.24 -7.67
CA ALA A 71 5.91 -9.27 -7.59
C ALA A 71 5.42 -10.51 -6.83
N ALA A 72 4.74 -10.32 -5.70
CA ALA A 72 4.16 -11.40 -4.91
C ALA A 72 3.12 -12.19 -5.70
N LEU A 73 2.20 -11.47 -6.38
CA LEU A 73 1.11 -12.09 -7.13
C LEU A 73 1.57 -12.73 -8.44
N LYS A 74 2.65 -12.28 -9.09
CA LYS A 74 3.13 -12.93 -10.32
C LYS A 74 3.93 -14.22 -10.07
N SER A 75 4.37 -14.44 -8.83
CA SER A 75 5.17 -15.61 -8.47
C SER A 75 4.28 -16.76 -8.01
N ASN A 76 4.63 -18.00 -8.40
CA ASN A 76 4.14 -19.24 -7.79
C ASN A 76 5.25 -19.97 -7.01
N ASP A 77 6.38 -19.29 -6.78
CA ASP A 77 7.54 -19.85 -6.11
C ASP A 77 7.49 -19.56 -4.59
N PRO A 78 7.39 -20.61 -3.75
CA PRO A 78 7.36 -20.44 -2.30
C PRO A 78 8.58 -19.72 -1.73
N THR A 79 9.75 -19.84 -2.35
CA THR A 79 10.97 -19.19 -1.84
C THR A 79 10.88 -17.67 -1.97
N THR A 80 10.33 -17.17 -3.08
CA THR A 80 10.01 -15.76 -3.27
C THR A 80 9.06 -15.23 -2.19
N TRP A 81 7.97 -15.94 -1.91
CA TRP A 81 6.99 -15.50 -0.90
C TRP A 81 7.56 -15.50 0.52
N LEU A 82 8.29 -16.55 0.89
CA LEU A 82 8.93 -16.65 2.20
C LEU A 82 10.01 -15.57 2.38
N ALA A 83 10.77 -15.24 1.34
CA ALA A 83 11.73 -14.13 1.37
C ALA A 83 11.03 -12.78 1.57
N GLN A 84 9.89 -12.53 0.91
CA GLN A 84 9.10 -11.31 1.14
C GLN A 84 8.58 -11.21 2.57
N MET A 85 8.19 -12.33 3.18
CA MET A 85 7.76 -12.37 4.59
C MET A 85 8.93 -12.16 5.55
N ALA A 86 10.11 -12.69 5.25
CA ALA A 86 11.32 -12.45 6.05
C ALA A 86 11.70 -10.96 6.07
N GLU A 87 11.46 -10.24 4.97
CA GLU A 87 11.75 -8.81 4.84
C GLU A 87 10.56 -7.89 5.21
N ILE A 88 9.49 -8.42 5.82
CA ILE A 88 8.26 -7.64 6.08
C ILE A 88 8.54 -6.38 6.90
N GLU A 89 9.47 -6.44 7.85
CA GLU A 89 9.83 -5.31 8.72
C GLU A 89 10.50 -4.15 7.95
N SER A 90 11.09 -4.42 6.79
CA SER A 90 11.69 -3.39 5.94
C SER A 90 10.66 -2.37 5.45
N TYR A 91 9.38 -2.75 5.38
CA TYR A 91 8.27 -1.88 4.99
C TYR A 91 7.83 -0.89 6.09
N ALA A 92 8.38 -0.99 7.31
CA ALA A 92 7.97 -0.15 8.44
C ALA A 92 8.00 1.37 8.15
N PRO A 93 9.02 1.95 7.47
CA PRO A 93 9.01 3.39 7.14
C PRO A 93 7.87 3.78 6.20
N LEU A 94 7.56 2.93 5.20
CA LEU A 94 6.45 3.16 4.27
C LEU A 94 5.11 3.08 4.99
N MET A 95 4.93 2.09 5.87
CA MET A 95 3.71 1.95 6.67
C MET A 95 3.54 3.10 7.66
N ALA A 96 4.63 3.60 8.25
CA ALA A 96 4.58 4.77 9.14
C ALA A 96 4.09 5.99 8.37
N TYR A 97 4.62 6.20 7.17
CA TYR A 97 4.17 7.27 6.28
C TYR A 97 2.68 7.14 5.93
N LEU A 98 2.20 5.93 5.57
CA LEU A 98 0.80 5.69 5.26
C LEU A 98 -0.13 5.98 6.45
N VAL A 99 0.23 5.52 7.64
CA VAL A 99 -0.53 5.76 8.87
C VAL A 99 -0.64 7.27 9.13
N ARG A 100 0.47 8.01 8.95
CA ARG A 100 0.43 9.49 9.06
C ARG A 100 -0.40 10.13 7.97
N SER A 101 -0.33 9.65 6.73
CA SER A 101 -1.15 10.14 5.63
C SER A 101 -2.65 10.00 5.97
N MET A 102 -3.06 8.83 6.43
CA MET A 102 -4.44 8.55 6.86
C MET A 102 -4.88 9.46 8.02
N GLN A 103 -4.06 9.61 9.05
CA GLN A 103 -4.36 10.50 10.19
C GLN A 103 -4.43 11.98 9.82
N SER A 104 -3.62 12.41 8.85
CA SER A 104 -3.60 13.82 8.42
C SER A 104 -4.84 14.24 7.63
N GLY A 105 -5.49 13.29 6.97
CA GLY A 105 -6.59 13.58 6.05
C GLY A 105 -6.22 14.58 4.96
N GLY A 106 -7.24 15.28 4.43
CA GLY A 106 -7.10 16.25 3.35
C GLY A 106 -6.93 15.63 1.96
N GLU A 107 -6.83 16.48 0.94
CA GLU A 107 -6.89 16.05 -0.46
C GLU A 107 -5.69 15.19 -0.88
N LEU A 108 -4.46 15.51 -0.46
CA LEU A 108 -3.29 14.68 -0.76
C LEU A 108 -3.40 13.25 -0.19
N ALA A 109 -3.90 13.12 1.04
CA ALA A 109 -4.13 11.81 1.63
C ALA A 109 -5.20 11.04 0.84
N LYS A 110 -6.34 11.67 0.53
CA LYS A 110 -7.40 11.05 -0.28
C LYS A 110 -6.88 10.57 -1.64
N MET A 111 -6.09 11.39 -2.32
CA MET A 111 -5.48 11.03 -3.60
C MET A 111 -4.52 9.85 -3.49
N LEU A 112 -3.69 9.79 -2.43
CA LEU A 112 -2.82 8.64 -2.18
C LEU A 112 -3.63 7.34 -2.01
N TRP A 113 -4.66 7.36 -1.17
CA TRP A 113 -5.50 6.18 -0.92
C TRP A 113 -6.28 5.76 -2.16
N GLN A 114 -6.83 6.71 -2.92
CA GLN A 114 -7.49 6.41 -4.19
C GLN A 114 -6.52 5.78 -5.19
N LYS A 115 -5.30 6.33 -5.32
CA LYS A 115 -4.25 5.76 -6.17
C LYS A 115 -3.89 4.34 -5.76
N MET A 116 -3.77 4.04 -4.45
CA MET A 116 -3.49 2.68 -3.99
C MET A 116 -4.64 1.70 -4.27
N ILE A 117 -5.89 2.17 -4.23
CA ILE A 117 -7.06 1.37 -4.63
C ILE A 117 -7.03 1.10 -6.14
N ASP A 118 -6.72 2.10 -6.96
CA ASP A 118 -6.64 1.94 -8.41
C ASP A 118 -5.47 1.00 -8.81
N ASN A 119 -4.32 1.14 -8.15
CA ASN A 119 -3.17 0.24 -8.30
C ASN A 119 -3.51 -1.23 -8.02
N ALA A 120 -4.52 -1.50 -7.19
CA ALA A 120 -4.94 -2.87 -6.88
C ALA A 120 -5.55 -3.58 -8.08
N GLU A 121 -6.25 -2.86 -8.95
CA GLU A 121 -6.77 -3.42 -10.18
C GLU A 121 -5.62 -3.88 -11.10
N GLU A 122 -4.57 -3.05 -11.21
CA GLU A 122 -3.41 -3.35 -12.05
C GLU A 122 -2.65 -4.60 -11.59
N TYR A 123 -2.27 -4.69 -10.30
CA TYR A 123 -1.49 -5.85 -9.84
C TYR A 123 -2.33 -7.15 -9.79
N LEU A 124 -3.65 -7.05 -9.64
CA LEU A 124 -4.54 -8.22 -9.70
C LEU A 124 -4.69 -8.71 -11.15
N ASP A 125 -4.81 -7.79 -12.11
CA ASP A 125 -4.82 -8.14 -13.54
C ASP A 125 -3.49 -8.78 -13.97
N GLU A 126 -2.35 -8.28 -13.48
CA GLU A 126 -1.05 -8.91 -13.67
C GLU A 126 -1.02 -10.35 -13.14
N GLY A 127 -1.59 -10.60 -11.96
CA GLY A 127 -1.73 -11.96 -11.40
C GLY A 127 -2.67 -12.86 -12.22
N VAL A 128 -3.76 -12.30 -12.76
CA VAL A 128 -4.66 -13.05 -13.65
C VAL A 128 -3.93 -13.45 -14.93
N ARG A 129 -3.18 -12.54 -15.54
CA ARG A 129 -2.34 -12.84 -16.72
C ARG A 129 -1.25 -13.86 -16.42
N ALA A 130 -0.70 -13.86 -15.21
CA ALA A 130 0.29 -14.84 -14.75
C ALA A 130 -0.32 -16.20 -14.35
N GLY A 131 -1.66 -16.32 -14.28
CA GLY A 131 -2.35 -17.55 -13.89
C GLY A 131 -2.32 -17.85 -12.39
N THR A 132 -1.91 -16.90 -11.56
CA THR A 132 -1.83 -17.03 -10.09
C THR A 132 -3.09 -16.51 -9.40
N VAL A 133 -3.85 -15.63 -10.05
CA VAL A 133 -5.10 -15.06 -9.55
C VAL A 133 -6.25 -15.48 -10.47
N LYS A 134 -7.36 -15.93 -9.89
CA LYS A 134 -8.57 -16.28 -10.65
C LYS A 134 -9.16 -15.01 -11.33
N PRO A 135 -9.68 -15.07 -12.56
CA PRO A 135 -10.37 -13.93 -13.17
C PRO A 135 -11.58 -13.48 -12.33
N SER A 136 -11.96 -12.21 -12.45
CA SER A 136 -13.15 -11.63 -11.80
C SER A 136 -14.23 -11.34 -12.83
N ARG A 137 -15.51 -11.40 -12.42
CA ARG A 137 -16.60 -10.81 -13.23
C ARG A 137 -16.52 -9.29 -13.27
N ASP A 138 -16.06 -8.71 -12.17
CA ASP A 138 -15.92 -7.27 -11.96
C ASP A 138 -14.55 -7.05 -11.31
N PRO A 139 -13.49 -6.87 -12.11
CA PRO A 139 -12.13 -6.69 -11.61
C PRO A 139 -12.00 -5.46 -10.72
N ARG A 140 -12.63 -4.35 -11.11
CA ARG A 140 -12.57 -3.07 -10.41
C ARG A 140 -13.24 -3.13 -9.04
N ALA A 141 -14.45 -3.70 -8.95
CA ALA A 141 -15.12 -3.85 -7.65
C ALA A 141 -14.37 -4.81 -6.72
N ARG A 142 -13.81 -5.92 -7.26
CA ARG A 142 -12.99 -6.85 -6.48
C ARG A 142 -11.71 -6.18 -5.96
N ALA A 143 -11.01 -5.43 -6.81
CA ALA A 143 -9.82 -4.68 -6.44
C ALA A 143 -10.11 -3.68 -5.31
N ARG A 144 -11.19 -2.90 -5.46
CA ARG A 144 -11.66 -1.97 -4.42
C ARG A 144 -11.94 -2.68 -3.09
N PHE A 145 -12.68 -3.79 -3.13
CA PHE A 145 -13.00 -4.57 -1.94
C PHE A 145 -11.72 -5.08 -1.24
N LEU A 146 -10.81 -5.70 -1.97
CA LEU A 146 -9.55 -6.23 -1.43
C LEU A 146 -8.63 -5.13 -0.88
N ALA A 147 -8.51 -4.00 -1.59
CA ALA A 147 -7.69 -2.88 -1.14
C ALA A 147 -8.23 -2.27 0.17
N ILE A 148 -9.54 -2.05 0.27
CA ILE A 148 -10.18 -1.49 1.46
C ILE A 148 -10.10 -2.48 2.63
N THR A 149 -10.43 -3.76 2.41
CA THR A 149 -10.42 -4.76 3.48
C THR A 149 -9.01 -5.08 3.97
N GLY A 150 -8.04 -5.22 3.06
CA GLY A 150 -6.64 -5.45 3.44
C GLY A 150 -6.01 -4.25 4.14
N GLY A 151 -6.14 -3.06 3.55
CA GLY A 151 -5.59 -1.82 4.14
C GLY A 151 -6.28 -1.45 5.46
N GLY A 152 -7.61 -1.49 5.49
CA GLY A 152 -8.40 -1.24 6.70
C GLY A 152 -8.14 -2.28 7.80
N GLY A 153 -8.01 -3.56 7.43
CA GLY A 153 -7.66 -4.64 8.35
C GLY A 153 -6.31 -4.41 9.02
N PHE A 154 -5.28 -4.01 8.27
CA PHE A 154 -3.98 -3.65 8.85
C PHE A 154 -4.07 -2.45 9.80
N LEU A 155 -4.79 -1.39 9.43
CA LEU A 155 -4.93 -0.21 10.29
C LEU A 155 -5.68 -0.52 11.59
N LEU A 156 -6.72 -1.36 11.52
CA LEU A 156 -7.42 -1.83 12.72
C LEU A 156 -6.53 -2.73 13.57
N TYR A 157 -5.79 -3.65 12.95
CA TYR A 157 -4.83 -4.51 13.66
C TYR A 157 -3.79 -3.66 14.39
N LEU A 158 -3.20 -2.68 13.71
CA LEU A 158 -2.22 -1.78 14.29
C LEU A 158 -2.81 -1.01 15.49
N GLN A 159 -4.04 -0.52 15.38
CA GLN A 159 -4.73 0.18 16.47
C GLN A 159 -4.94 -0.69 17.72
N MET A 160 -5.08 -2.00 17.54
CA MET A 160 -5.29 -2.98 18.62
C MET A 160 -3.98 -3.62 19.12
N HIS A 161 -2.86 -3.38 18.43
CA HIS A 161 -1.56 -3.95 18.77
C HIS A 161 -1.05 -3.45 20.13
N GLU A 162 -0.35 -4.29 20.89
CA GLU A 162 0.21 -3.89 22.20
C GLU A 162 1.16 -2.69 22.09
N ASN A 163 1.94 -2.65 21.00
CA ASN A 163 2.90 -1.58 20.71
C ASN A 163 2.63 -0.96 19.33
N PRO A 164 1.63 -0.06 19.18
CA PRO A 164 1.21 0.48 17.88
C PRO A 164 2.20 1.47 17.26
N THR A 165 3.21 1.90 18.02
CA THR A 165 4.28 2.79 17.54
C THR A 165 5.49 2.03 17.01
N ASP A 166 5.65 0.76 17.37
CA ASP A 166 6.67 -0.13 16.81
C ASP A 166 6.12 -0.86 15.59
N LEU A 167 6.23 -0.20 14.42
CA LEU A 167 5.73 -0.79 13.17
C LEU A 167 6.51 -2.02 12.72
N ARG A 168 7.75 -2.22 13.17
CA ARG A 168 8.49 -3.43 12.81
C ARG A 168 7.89 -4.62 13.55
N ALA A 169 7.69 -4.50 14.85
CA ALA A 169 6.99 -5.51 15.64
C ALA A 169 5.57 -5.75 15.09
N ALA A 170 4.78 -4.69 14.90
CA ALA A 170 3.42 -4.81 14.40
C ALA A 170 3.31 -5.49 13.03
N LEU A 171 4.26 -5.24 12.11
CA LEU A 171 4.29 -5.92 10.81
C LEU A 171 4.67 -7.40 10.89
N ARG A 172 5.63 -7.74 11.76
CA ARG A 172 6.01 -9.13 12.03
C ARG A 172 4.82 -9.90 12.58
N ASP A 173 4.14 -9.33 13.57
CA ASP A 173 3.01 -9.97 14.25
C ASP A 173 1.81 -10.05 13.31
N TYR A 174 1.54 -9.00 12.52
CA TYR A 174 0.51 -9.04 11.47
C TYR A 174 0.79 -10.14 10.43
N ALA A 175 2.05 -10.31 10.01
CA ALA A 175 2.40 -11.37 9.07
C ALA A 175 2.17 -12.76 9.67
N HIS A 176 2.56 -12.96 10.93
CA HIS A 176 2.34 -14.21 11.65
C HIS A 176 0.85 -14.53 11.81
N ASP A 177 0.05 -13.56 12.23
CA ASP A 177 -1.34 -13.78 12.62
C ASP A 177 -2.31 -13.78 11.43
N MET A 178 -2.03 -13.00 10.39
CA MET A 178 -3.01 -12.73 9.33
C MET A 178 -2.72 -13.44 8.01
N VAL A 179 -1.46 -13.81 7.72
CA VAL A 179 -1.11 -14.38 6.41
C VAL A 179 -1.71 -15.77 6.22
N LEU A 180 -1.46 -16.71 7.14
CA LEU A 180 -1.92 -18.09 6.97
C LEU A 180 -3.46 -18.19 6.93
N PRO A 181 -4.24 -17.58 7.84
CA PRO A 181 -5.70 -17.60 7.75
C PRO A 181 -6.23 -16.95 6.47
N SER A 182 -5.58 -15.89 5.98
CA SER A 182 -6.00 -15.27 4.71
C SER A 182 -5.79 -16.21 3.52
N LEU A 183 -4.67 -16.95 3.49
CA LEU A 183 -4.37 -17.91 2.42
C LEU A 183 -5.34 -19.10 2.43
N GLU A 184 -5.73 -19.58 3.62
CA GLU A 184 -6.76 -20.60 3.76
C GLU A 184 -8.08 -20.12 3.14
N VAL A 185 -8.56 -18.94 3.55
CA VAL A 185 -9.81 -18.36 3.03
C VAL A 185 -9.76 -18.11 1.53
N TYR A 186 -8.64 -17.63 0.99
CA TYR A 186 -8.52 -17.32 -0.44
C TYR A 186 -8.34 -18.56 -1.32
N THR A 187 -7.73 -19.62 -0.79
CA THR A 187 -7.46 -20.85 -1.55
C THR A 187 -8.65 -21.81 -1.49
N GLU A 188 -9.16 -22.05 -0.29
CA GLU A 188 -10.22 -23.04 -0.03
C GLU A 188 -11.63 -22.44 -0.13
N GLY A 189 -11.76 -21.13 0.09
CA GLY A 189 -13.05 -20.46 0.21
C GLY A 189 -13.67 -20.63 1.60
N LEU A 190 -14.33 -19.58 2.10
CA LEU A 190 -14.91 -19.58 3.46
C LEU A 190 -16.29 -20.25 3.53
N LEU A 191 -17.11 -20.11 2.47
CA LEU A 191 -18.48 -20.61 2.45
C LEU A 191 -18.53 -22.04 1.91
N ALA A 192 -19.40 -22.86 2.49
CA ALA A 192 -19.55 -24.27 2.10
C ALA A 192 -20.10 -24.45 0.67
N ASP A 193 -20.83 -23.46 0.15
CA ASP A 193 -21.37 -23.46 -1.20
C ASP A 193 -21.52 -22.04 -1.78
N ARG A 194 -22.04 -21.96 -3.00
CA ARG A 194 -22.19 -20.71 -3.78
C ARG A 194 -23.58 -20.09 -3.70
N ALA A 195 -24.52 -20.64 -2.93
CA ALA A 195 -25.92 -20.22 -2.95
C ALA A 195 -26.09 -18.73 -2.62
N MET A 196 -25.39 -18.24 -1.59
CA MET A 196 -25.40 -16.81 -1.24
C MET A 196 -24.86 -15.94 -2.37
N TYR A 197 -23.75 -16.35 -2.99
CA TYR A 197 -23.12 -15.60 -4.08
C TYR A 197 -24.02 -15.53 -5.32
N GLU A 198 -24.72 -16.62 -5.65
CA GLU A 198 -25.63 -16.70 -6.80
C GLU A 198 -26.91 -15.88 -6.60
N ALA A 199 -27.46 -15.85 -5.38
CA ALA A 199 -28.63 -15.03 -5.06
C ALA A 199 -28.35 -13.53 -5.27
N PHE A 200 -27.25 -13.01 -4.73
CA PHE A 200 -26.87 -11.60 -4.91
C PHE A 200 -26.47 -11.26 -6.35
N LEU A 201 -25.94 -12.24 -7.09
CA LEU A 201 -25.65 -12.09 -8.51
C LEU A 201 -26.92 -11.89 -9.34
N ALA A 202 -27.94 -12.73 -9.11
CA ALA A 202 -29.20 -12.64 -9.81
C ALA A 202 -29.89 -11.29 -9.55
N GLU A 203 -29.87 -10.82 -8.30
CA GLU A 203 -30.44 -9.52 -7.92
C GLU A 203 -29.74 -8.35 -8.63
N ALA A 204 -28.39 -8.34 -8.65
CA ALA A 204 -27.63 -7.27 -9.30
C ALA A 204 -27.94 -7.16 -10.81
N GLN A 205 -28.09 -8.30 -11.49
CA GLN A 205 -28.44 -8.34 -12.92
C GLN A 205 -29.85 -7.82 -13.20
N GLN A 206 -30.80 -8.06 -12.30
CA GLN A 206 -32.16 -7.52 -12.42
C GLN A 206 -32.18 -6.01 -12.20
N GLY A 207 -31.41 -5.51 -11.23
CA GLY A 207 -31.25 -4.07 -10.98
C GLY A 207 -30.66 -3.31 -12.17
N GLU A 208 -29.69 -3.89 -12.88
CA GLU A 208 -29.12 -3.32 -14.11
C GLU A 208 -30.12 -3.31 -15.28
N ALA A 209 -30.95 -4.34 -15.40
CA ALA A 209 -31.97 -4.45 -16.46
C ALA A 209 -33.14 -3.46 -16.31
N HIS A 210 -33.40 -2.96 -15.10
CA HIS A 210 -34.47 -1.98 -14.82
C HIS A 210 -34.03 -0.52 -14.95
N VAL A 211 -32.72 -0.25 -15.06
CA VAL A 211 -32.15 1.10 -15.18
C VAL A 211 -31.71 1.42 -16.62
N GLY A 212 -31.70 0.41 -17.51
CA GLY A 212 -31.35 0.52 -18.93
C GLY A 212 -32.50 0.91 -19.86
#